data_AF-A0A3L6R0I2-F1
#
_entry.id   AF-A0A3L6R0I2-F1
#
_cell.length_a   1.000
_cell.length_b   1.000
_cell.length_c   1.000
_cell.angle_alpha   90.00
_cell.angle_beta   90.00
_cell.angle_gamma   90.00
#
_symmetry.space_group_name_H-M   'P 1'
#
loop_
_entity.id
_entity.type
_entity.pdbx_description
1 polymer ?
#
loop_
_entity_poly.entity_id
_entity_poly.type
_entity_poly.pdbx_seq_one_letter_code
_entity_poly.pdbx_strand_id
1 'polypeptide(L)'
;MDIAGLGLHATEISQHTTNQMVWAYTSIFCNIAEDAYHGRVKMETIISFLDALRGLGAVCHILVEGIVAKLEDGHIKNTITYYMDKHSQEFDNKVNNLKDEFTLATKVHAHKIVIQILYNGTACADSYVHQMIEWHKAALPHVGG
;
A
#
# COMPACT_ATOMS: atom_id res chain seq x y z
N MET A 1 40.29 -3.98 -22.21
CA MET A 1 39.01 -4.56 -21.77
C MET A 1 38.52 -3.63 -20.66
N ASP A 2 37.62 -2.73 -21.04
CA ASP A 2 37.08 -1.68 -20.18
C ASP A 2 35.80 -2.24 -19.52
N ILE A 3 35.73 -2.18 -18.18
CA ILE A 3 34.60 -2.68 -17.38
C ILE A 3 33.73 -1.48 -16.95
N ALA A 4 33.76 -0.36 -17.69
CA ALA A 4 32.78 0.70 -17.58
C ALA A 4 31.50 0.35 -18.34
N GLY A 5 30.76 -0.65 -17.83
CA GLY A 5 29.52 -1.12 -18.44
C GLY A 5 28.52 -1.75 -17.48
N LEU A 6 28.74 -1.66 -16.17
CA LEU A 6 27.71 -1.94 -15.18
C LEU A 6 26.81 -0.71 -15.07
N GLY A 7 26.01 -0.51 -16.12
CA GLY A 7 24.81 0.31 -16.04
C GLY A 7 24.00 -0.25 -14.89
N LEU A 8 23.98 0.50 -13.79
CA LEU A 8 23.09 0.31 -12.66
C LEU A 8 21.68 0.69 -13.14
N HIS A 9 21.16 -0.09 -14.09
CA HIS A 9 19.80 0.08 -14.56
C HIS A 9 18.93 -0.35 -13.39
N ALA A 10 18.37 0.63 -12.67
CA ALA A 10 17.38 0.38 -11.63
C ALA A 10 16.34 -0.58 -12.21
N THR A 11 16.40 -1.84 -11.77
CA THR A 11 15.61 -2.91 -12.35
C THR A 11 14.17 -2.64 -11.96
N GLU A 12 13.41 -2.09 -12.89
CA GLU A 12 11.98 -1.89 -12.73
C GLU A 12 11.33 -3.21 -12.31
N ILE A 13 10.45 -3.15 -11.32
CA ILE A 13 9.67 -4.33 -10.93
C ILE A 13 8.84 -4.73 -12.14
N SER A 14 9.06 -5.96 -12.60
CA SER A 14 8.35 -6.45 -13.78
C SER A 14 6.84 -6.42 -13.55
N GLN A 15 6.08 -6.11 -14.60
CA GLN A 15 4.62 -6.17 -14.54
C GLN A 15 4.11 -7.53 -14.04
N HIS A 16 4.82 -8.61 -14.36
CA HIS A 16 4.52 -9.94 -13.84
C HIS A 16 4.60 -10.01 -12.32
N THR A 17 5.70 -9.51 -11.74
CA THR A 17 5.88 -9.43 -10.28
C THR A 17 4.82 -8.54 -9.63
N THR A 18 4.52 -7.39 -10.24
CA THR A 18 3.45 -6.49 -9.78
C THR A 18 2.10 -7.21 -9.74
N ASN A 19 1.74 -7.88 -10.82
CA ASN A 19 0.48 -8.62 -10.91
C ASN A 19 0.42 -9.75 -9.87
N GLN A 20 1.53 -10.45 -9.63
CA GLN A 20 1.59 -11.48 -8.59
C GLN A 20 1.39 -10.90 -7.19
N MET A 21 2.03 -9.77 -6.86
CA MET A 21 1.87 -9.11 -5.57
C MET A 21 0.43 -8.64 -5.36
N VAL A 22 -0.16 -7.97 -6.36
CA VAL A 22 -1.56 -7.52 -6.29
C VAL A 22 -2.50 -8.72 -6.12
N TRP A 23 -2.29 -9.80 -6.88
CA TRP A 23 -3.12 -11.00 -6.79
C TRP A 23 -3.05 -11.66 -5.40
N ALA A 24 -1.87 -11.71 -4.77
CA ALA A 24 -1.75 -12.23 -3.41
C ALA A 24 -2.69 -11.50 -2.43
N TYR A 25 -2.75 -10.16 -2.49
CA TYR A 25 -3.66 -9.37 -1.65
C TYR A 25 -5.13 -9.50 -2.07
N THR A 26 -5.43 -9.55 -3.37
CA THR A 26 -6.79 -9.82 -3.87
C THR A 26 -7.33 -11.14 -3.31
N SER A 27 -6.52 -12.20 -3.31
CA SER A 27 -6.89 -13.50 -2.76
C SER A 27 -7.23 -13.41 -1.26
N ILE A 28 -6.42 -12.67 -0.48
CA ILE A 28 -6.69 -12.43 0.94
C ILE A 28 -8.03 -11.72 1.14
N PHE A 29 -8.31 -10.66 0.36
CA PHE A 29 -9.58 -9.94 0.46
C PHE A 29 -10.78 -10.81 0.07
N CYS A 30 -10.66 -11.64 -0.97
CA CYS A 30 -11.70 -12.59 -1.36
C CYS A 30 -12.00 -13.59 -0.23
N ASN A 31 -10.98 -14.16 0.38
CA ASN A 31 -11.15 -15.10 1.50
C ASN A 31 -11.82 -14.43 2.71
N ILE A 32 -11.45 -13.18 3.02
CA ILE A 32 -12.07 -12.40 4.09
C ILE A 32 -13.54 -12.09 3.77
N ALA A 33 -13.85 -11.74 2.53
CA ALA A 33 -15.23 -11.51 2.09
C ALA A 33 -16.07 -12.80 2.16
N GLU A 34 -15.49 -13.94 1.81
CA GLU A 34 -16.13 -15.24 1.96
C GLU A 34 -16.41 -15.57 3.43
N ASP A 35 -15.45 -15.30 4.33
CA ASP A 35 -15.65 -15.47 5.76
C ASP A 35 -16.74 -14.54 6.31
N ALA A 36 -16.83 -13.30 5.80
CA ALA A 36 -17.92 -12.39 6.12
C ALA A 36 -19.28 -12.92 5.67
N TYR A 37 -19.37 -13.42 4.43
CA TYR A 37 -20.60 -13.98 3.88
C TYR A 37 -21.10 -15.18 4.69
N HIS A 38 -20.21 -16.05 5.14
CA HIS A 38 -20.55 -17.22 5.94
C HIS A 38 -20.66 -16.95 7.45
N GLY A 39 -20.54 -15.69 7.90
CA GLY A 39 -20.59 -15.35 9.32
C GLY A 39 -19.41 -15.90 10.14
N ARG A 40 -18.28 -16.19 9.49
CA ARG A 40 -17.04 -16.72 10.08
C ARG A 40 -16.04 -15.63 10.48
N VAL A 41 -16.43 -14.35 10.46
CA VAL A 41 -15.56 -13.23 10.81
C VAL A 41 -15.19 -13.31 12.28
N LYS A 42 -13.87 -13.41 12.52
CA LYS A 42 -13.28 -13.34 13.84
C LYS A 42 -12.41 -12.09 13.98
N MET A 43 -11.90 -11.86 15.18
CA MET A 43 -10.95 -10.78 15.45
C MET A 43 -9.73 -10.89 14.52
N GLU A 44 -9.22 -12.11 14.33
CA GLU A 44 -8.09 -12.37 13.45
C GLU A 44 -8.39 -11.99 12.00
N THR A 45 -9.62 -12.23 11.52
CA THR A 45 -10.06 -11.86 10.16
C THR A 45 -9.93 -10.35 9.93
N ILE A 46 -10.33 -9.54 10.91
CA ILE A 46 -10.26 -8.06 10.80
C ILE A 46 -8.82 -7.56 10.92
N ILE A 47 -8.00 -8.18 11.76
CA ILE A 47 -6.58 -7.86 11.85
C ILE A 47 -5.88 -8.18 10.53
N SER A 48 -6.11 -9.38 9.98
CA SER A 48 -5.58 -9.79 8.68
C SER A 48 -6.06 -8.89 7.54
N PHE A 49 -7.29 -8.39 7.61
CA PHE A 49 -7.79 -7.39 6.65
C PHE A 49 -6.97 -6.10 6.68
N LEU A 50 -6.76 -5.53 7.87
CA LEU A 50 -5.98 -4.30 8.02
C LEU A 50 -4.51 -4.49 7.61
N ASP A 51 -3.92 -5.65 7.92
CA ASP A 51 -2.56 -6.01 7.50
C ASP A 51 -2.46 -6.19 5.98
N ALA A 52 -3.48 -6.76 5.34
CA ALA A 52 -3.54 -6.88 3.89
C ALA A 52 -3.65 -5.52 3.20
N LEU A 53 -4.43 -4.59 3.74
CA LEU A 53 -4.47 -3.20 3.25
C LEU A 53 -3.12 -2.52 3.34
N ARG A 54 -2.43 -2.69 4.48
CA ARG A 54 -1.09 -2.14 4.69
C ARG A 54 -0.09 -2.70 3.68
N GLY A 55 -0.11 -4.02 3.49
CA GLY A 55 0.73 -4.71 2.53
C GLY A 55 0.49 -4.25 1.09
N LEU A 56 -0.78 -4.08 0.68
CA LEU A 56 -1.11 -3.52 -0.63
C LEU A 56 -0.58 -2.08 -0.78
N GLY A 57 -0.73 -1.24 0.25
CA GLY A 57 -0.17 0.10 0.26
C GLY A 57 1.36 0.11 0.08
N ALA A 58 2.07 -0.79 0.76
CA ALA A 58 3.52 -0.94 0.59
C ALA A 58 3.90 -1.33 -0.84
N VAL A 59 3.14 -2.23 -1.49
CA VAL A 59 3.34 -2.55 -2.91
C VAL A 59 3.17 -1.30 -3.77
N CYS A 60 2.12 -0.50 -3.55
CA CYS A 60 1.92 0.75 -4.29
C CYS A 60 3.09 1.72 -4.10
N HIS A 61 3.59 1.90 -2.87
CA HIS A 61 4.77 2.73 -2.59
C HIS A 61 5.98 2.31 -3.39
N ILE A 62 6.32 1.01 -3.36
CA ILE A 62 7.47 0.45 -4.06
C ILE A 62 7.36 0.66 -5.58
N LEU A 63 6.16 0.52 -6.14
CA LEU A 63 5.93 0.76 -7.58
C LEU A 63 6.23 2.21 -7.97
N VAL A 64 5.83 3.18 -7.14
CA VAL A 64 6.14 4.59 -7.39
C VAL A 64 7.63 4.86 -7.17
N GLU A 65 8.26 4.29 -6.14
CA GLU A 65 9.71 4.39 -5.90
C GLU A 65 10.51 3.90 -7.10
N GLY A 66 10.09 2.80 -7.73
CA GLY A 66 10.73 2.27 -8.92
C GLY A 66 10.80 3.27 -10.09
N ILE A 67 9.81 4.14 -10.23
CA ILE A 67 9.81 5.22 -11.24
C ILE A 67 10.60 6.42 -10.75
N VAL A 68 10.42 6.83 -9.49
CA VAL A 68 11.14 7.96 -8.89
C VAL A 68 12.66 7.73 -8.91
N ALA A 69 13.10 6.47 -8.78
CA ALA A 69 14.50 6.09 -8.90
C ALA A 69 15.11 6.39 -10.28
N LYS A 70 14.29 6.46 -11.34
CA LYS A 70 14.72 6.82 -12.71
C LYS A 70 14.80 8.32 -12.96
N LEU A 71 14.31 9.14 -12.03
CA LEU A 71 14.39 10.59 -12.13
C LEU A 71 15.82 11.06 -11.86
N GLU A 72 16.25 12.08 -12.60
CA GLU A 72 17.46 12.83 -12.27
C GLU A 72 17.34 13.44 -10.87
N ASP A 73 18.45 13.48 -10.14
CA ASP A 73 18.48 14.11 -8.83
C ASP A 73 18.16 15.60 -8.96
N GLY A 74 17.16 16.05 -8.21
CA GLY A 74 16.68 17.41 -8.32
C GLY A 74 15.38 17.67 -7.58
N HIS A 75 14.84 18.86 -7.78
CA HIS A 75 13.65 19.34 -7.07
C HIS A 75 12.45 18.38 -7.22
N ILE A 76 12.22 17.85 -8.43
CA ILE A 76 11.07 16.99 -8.72
C ILE A 76 11.18 15.67 -7.95
N LYS A 77 12.32 14.97 -8.06
CA LYS A 77 12.58 13.73 -7.33
C LYS A 77 12.42 13.93 -5.82
N ASN A 78 13.07 14.96 -5.26
CA ASN A 78 13.00 15.26 -3.84
C ASN A 78 11.57 15.56 -3.36
N THR A 79 10.81 16.30 -4.17
CA THR A 79 9.41 16.63 -3.87
C THR A 79 8.55 15.38 -3.82
N ILE A 80 8.66 14.52 -4.84
CA ILE A 80 7.85 13.31 -4.94
C ILE A 80 8.21 12.35 -3.79
N THR A 81 9.49 12.11 -3.54
CA THR A 81 9.95 11.27 -2.41
C THR A 81 9.43 11.79 -1.07
N TYR A 82 9.55 13.09 -0.80
CA TYR A 82 9.08 13.68 0.45
C TYR A 82 7.57 13.45 0.68
N TYR A 83 6.74 13.69 -0.34
CA TYR A 83 5.30 13.50 -0.21
C TYR A 83 4.94 12.02 -0.11
N MET A 84 5.59 11.15 -0.87
CA MET A 84 5.39 9.71 -0.76
C MET A 84 5.66 9.20 0.64
N ASP A 85 6.82 9.53 1.21
CA ASP A 85 7.19 9.10 2.56
C ASP A 85 6.22 9.63 3.61
N LYS A 86 5.81 10.90 3.48
CA LYS A 86 4.83 11.53 4.35
C LYS A 86 3.48 10.80 4.29
N HIS A 87 2.99 10.50 3.09
CA HIS A 87 1.71 9.83 2.92
C HIS A 87 1.76 8.37 3.36
N SER A 88 2.88 7.69 3.14
CA SER A 88 3.13 6.33 3.60
C SER A 88 3.10 6.26 5.12
N GLN A 89 3.79 7.19 5.80
CA GLN A 89 3.78 7.29 7.25
C GLN A 89 2.38 7.62 7.79
N GLU A 90 1.65 8.53 7.15
CA GLU A 90 0.28 8.86 7.54
C GLU A 90 -0.66 7.66 7.41
N PHE A 91 -0.56 6.91 6.32
CA PHE A 91 -1.32 5.71 6.06
C PHE A 91 -1.03 4.62 7.11
N ASP A 92 0.25 4.33 7.35
CA ASP A 92 0.68 3.35 8.36
C ASP A 92 0.17 3.71 9.75
N ASN A 93 0.26 4.99 10.14
CA ASN A 93 -0.25 5.46 11.42
C ASN A 93 -1.77 5.28 11.53
N LYS A 94 -2.52 5.62 10.47
CA LYS A 94 -3.99 5.45 10.45
C LYS A 94 -4.38 3.98 10.57
N VAL A 95 -3.74 3.08 9.83
CA VAL A 95 -4.04 1.64 9.90
C VAL A 95 -3.67 1.07 11.26
N ASN A 96 -2.53 1.44 11.84
CA ASN A 96 -2.14 1.01 13.19
C ASN A 96 -3.12 1.50 14.25
N ASN A 97 -3.55 2.77 14.17
CA ASN A 97 -4.57 3.30 15.08
C ASN A 97 -5.89 2.52 15.00
N LEU A 98 -6.31 2.11 13.79
CA LEU A 98 -7.50 1.27 13.62
C LEU A 98 -7.31 -0.12 14.25
N LYS A 99 -6.12 -0.73 14.12
CA LYS A 99 -5.81 -2.00 14.78
C LYS A 99 -5.88 -1.88 16.30
N ASP A 100 -5.35 -0.79 16.86
CA ASP A 100 -5.35 -0.53 18.29
C ASP A 100 -6.78 -0.26 18.79
N GLU A 101 -7.54 0.59 18.10
CA GLU A 101 -8.95 0.88 18.40
C GLU A 101 -9.77 -0.41 18.39
N PHE A 102 -9.60 -1.24 17.36
CA PHE A 102 -10.29 -2.53 17.26
C PHE A 102 -9.91 -3.45 18.42
N THR A 103 -8.63 -3.58 18.74
CA THR A 103 -8.12 -4.44 19.83
C THR A 103 -8.62 -4.00 21.20
N LEU A 104 -8.80 -2.70 21.42
CA LEU A 104 -9.37 -2.16 22.64
C LEU A 104 -10.89 -2.40 22.70
N ALA A 105 -11.60 -2.14 21.61
CA ALA A 105 -13.05 -2.22 21.55
C ALA A 105 -13.60 -3.66 21.57
N THR A 106 -12.87 -4.65 21.04
CA THR A 106 -13.28 -6.06 21.09
C THR A 106 -13.36 -6.60 22.51
N LYS A 107 -12.70 -5.97 23.48
CA LYS A 107 -12.82 -6.29 24.92
C LYS A 107 -14.18 -5.89 25.51
N VAL A 108 -14.96 -5.07 24.81
CA VAL A 108 -16.21 -4.49 25.32
C VAL A 108 -17.38 -4.78 24.37
N HIS A 109 -17.30 -4.41 23.10
CA HIS A 109 -18.39 -4.52 22.12
C HIS A 109 -17.88 -4.82 20.68
N ALA A 110 -17.31 -6.01 20.49
CA ALA A 110 -16.67 -6.41 19.22
C ALA A 110 -17.54 -6.23 17.97
N HIS A 111 -18.82 -6.60 17.99
CA HIS A 111 -19.67 -6.61 16.80
C HIS A 111 -20.01 -5.21 16.26
N LYS A 112 -20.05 -4.19 17.12
CA LYS A 112 -20.51 -2.84 16.75
C LYS A 112 -19.43 -2.05 16.01
N ILE A 113 -18.16 -2.34 16.27
CA ILE A 113 -17.04 -1.58 15.73
C ILE A 113 -16.48 -2.17 14.42
N VAL A 114 -16.75 -3.45 14.12
CA VAL A 114 -16.23 -4.15 12.94
C VAL A 114 -16.52 -3.39 11.64
N ILE A 115 -17.78 -3.00 11.40
CA ILE A 115 -18.17 -2.31 10.16
C ILE A 115 -17.43 -0.98 10.01
N GLN A 116 -17.29 -0.24 11.11
CA GLN A 116 -16.59 1.04 11.13
C GLN A 116 -15.09 0.86 10.82
N ILE A 117 -14.44 -0.14 11.41
CA ILE A 117 -13.03 -0.43 11.15
C ILE A 117 -12.80 -0.85 9.70
N LEU A 118 -13.66 -1.72 9.16
CA LEU A 118 -13.58 -2.14 7.76
C LEU A 118 -13.74 -0.95 6.80
N TYR A 119 -14.74 -0.10 7.04
CA TYR A 119 -14.97 1.11 6.25
C TYR A 119 -13.80 2.08 6.33
N ASN A 120 -13.34 2.41 7.54
CA ASN A 120 -12.24 3.36 7.75
C ASN A 120 -10.92 2.84 7.17
N GLY A 121 -10.63 1.53 7.33
CA GLY A 121 -9.46 0.90 6.74
C GLY A 121 -9.48 1.00 5.22
N THR A 122 -10.60 0.63 4.60
CA THR A 122 -10.78 0.69 3.14
C THR A 122 -10.64 2.13 2.62
N ALA A 123 -11.32 3.09 3.25
CA ALA A 123 -11.24 4.49 2.85
C ALA A 123 -9.83 5.07 3.00
N CYS A 124 -9.11 4.66 4.04
CA CYS A 124 -7.72 5.06 4.25
C CYS A 124 -6.79 4.50 3.15
N ALA A 125 -6.96 3.23 2.80
CA ALA A 125 -6.19 2.58 1.75
C ALA A 125 -6.50 3.16 0.36
N ASP A 126 -7.78 3.37 0.04
CA ASP A 126 -8.21 3.97 -1.23
C ASP A 126 -7.60 5.36 -1.41
N SER A 127 -7.69 6.22 -0.39
CA SER A 127 -7.10 7.55 -0.39
C SER A 127 -5.58 7.51 -0.62
N TYR A 128 -4.88 6.59 0.04
CA TYR A 128 -3.43 6.44 -0.10
C TYR A 128 -3.02 5.93 -1.48
N VAL A 129 -3.69 4.88 -1.98
CA VAL A 129 -3.44 4.31 -3.31
C VAL A 129 -3.69 5.36 -4.39
N HIS A 130 -4.74 6.18 -4.25
CA HIS A 130 -4.99 7.29 -5.17
C HIS A 130 -3.81 8.27 -5.21
N GLN A 131 -3.25 8.64 -4.05
CA GLN A 131 -2.10 9.53 -4.00
C GLN A 131 -0.86 8.90 -4.67
N MET A 132 -0.62 7.60 -4.46
CA MET A 132 0.47 6.88 -5.13
C MET A 132 0.30 6.91 -6.66
N ILE A 133 -0.92 6.72 -7.16
CA ILE A 133 -1.23 6.81 -8.60
C ILE A 133 -0.95 8.23 -9.14
N GLU A 134 -1.32 9.27 -8.41
CA GLU A 134 -1.05 10.65 -8.83
C GLU A 134 0.45 10.96 -8.86
N TRP A 135 1.22 10.48 -7.88
CA TRP A 135 2.67 10.65 -7.87
C TRP A 135 3.37 9.87 -8.99
N HIS A 136 2.90 8.66 -9.28
CA HIS A 136 3.34 7.89 -10.45
C HIS A 136 3.11 8.69 -11.74
N LYS A 137 1.90 9.22 -11.95
CA LYS A 137 1.58 10.03 -13.13
C LYS A 137 2.41 11.31 -13.20
N ALA A 138 2.71 11.95 -12.07
CA ALA A 138 3.54 13.15 -12.02
C ALA A 138 5.02 12.85 -12.31
N ALA A 139 5.53 11.67 -11.93
CA ALA A 139 6.88 11.25 -12.22
C ALA A 139 7.09 10.88 -13.70
N LEU A 140 6.07 10.28 -14.34
CA LEU A 140 6.18 9.68 -15.68
C LEU A 140 6.75 10.62 -16.77
N PRO A 141 6.38 11.90 -16.89
CA PRO A 141 6.91 12.81 -17.91
C PRO A 141 8.38 13.18 -17.72
N HIS A 142 8.95 12.90 -16.54
CA HIS A 142 10.29 13.30 -16.13
C HIS A 142 11.28 12.12 -16.12
N VAL A 143 10.82 10.92 -16.48
CA VAL A 143 11.69 9.76 -16.67
C VAL A 143 12.48 9.99 -17.96
N GLY A 144 13.81 10.04 -17.85
CA GLY A 144 14.70 10.20 -19.01
C GLY A 144 14.46 9.10 -20.06
N GLY A 145 14.43 9.49 -21.34
CA GLY A 145 14.40 8.58 -22.47
C GLY A 145 15.73 7.89 -22.72
#